data_AF-A0AB73TKY1-F1
#
_entry.id   AF-A0AB73TKY1-F1
#
_cell.length_a   1.000
_cell.length_b   1.000
_cell.length_c   1.000
_cell.angle_alpha   90.00
_cell.angle_beta   90.00
_cell.angle_gamma   90.00
#
_symmetry.space_group_name_H-M   'P 1'
#
loop_
_entity.id
_entity.type
_entity.pdbx_description
1 polymer ?
#
loop_
_entity_poly.entity_id
_entity_poly.type
_entity_poly.pdbx_seq_one_letter_code
_entity_poly.pdbx_strand_id
1 'polypeptide(L)' 'MSQLAESKGLILSSRNYKEKDKLVKIFTESSGKMMFYIKG' A
#
# COMPACT_ATOMS: atom_id res chain seq x y z
N MET A 1 2.20 7.21 -20.21
CA MET A 1 3.29 7.53 -19.27
C MET A 1 2.77 7.27 -17.87
N SER A 2 3.30 6.29 -17.14
CA SER A 2 2.95 6.10 -15.73
C SER A 2 3.65 7.18 -14.91
N GLN A 3 2.89 8.17 -14.43
CA GLN A 3 3.41 9.19 -13.52
C GLN A 3 3.62 8.52 -12.16
N LEU A 4 4.86 8.42 -11.70
CA LEU A 4 5.15 8.03 -10.33
C LEU A 4 4.73 9.18 -9.41
N ALA A 5 3.95 8.87 -8.38
CA ALA A 5 3.51 9.81 -7.36
C ALA A 5 4.08 9.39 -6.01
N GLU A 6 4.66 10.33 -5.29
CA GLU A 6 5.13 10.15 -3.92
C GLU A 6 4.10 10.74 -2.96
N SER A 7 3.77 10.00 -1.90
CA SER A 7 2.90 10.48 -0.81
C SER A 7 3.37 9.86 0.49
N LYS A 8 3.26 10.62 1.58
CA LYS A 8 3.35 10.06 2.92
C LYS A 8 2.10 9.24 3.23
N GLY A 9 2.25 8.25 4.10
CA GLY A 9 1.11 7.44 4.55
C GLY A 9 1.39 6.68 5.83
N LEU A 10 0.31 6.34 6.53
CA LEU A 10 0.32 5.53 7.74
C LEU A 10 -0.19 4.12 7.44
N ILE A 11 0.57 3.10 7.81
CA ILE A 11 0.13 1.71 7.71
C ILE A 11 -0.95 1.45 8.76
N LEU A 12 -2.15 1.11 8.32
CA LEU A 12 -3.27 0.77 9.21
C LEU A 12 -3.30 -0.72 9.55
N SER A 13 -2.97 -1.58 8.58
CA SER A 13 -2.89 -3.02 8.79
C SER A 13 -2.02 -3.67 7.72
N SER A 14 -1.29 -4.72 8.08
CA SER A 14 -0.53 -5.56 7.16
C SER A 14 -0.88 -7.02 7.39
N ARG A 15 -1.09 -7.79 6.32
CA ARG A 15 -1.29 -9.23 6.40
C ARG A 15 -0.51 -9.94 5.30
N ASN A 16 0.03 -11.10 5.66
CA ASN A 16 0.64 -12.00 4.69
C ASN A 16 -0.41 -12.41 3.65
N TYR A 17 0.02 -12.48 2.40
CA TYR A 17 -0.78 -12.93 1.27
C TYR A 17 0.11 -13.82 0.42
N LYS A 18 -0.41 -14.93 -0.12
CA LYS A 18 0.27 -15.88 -1.04
C LYS A 18 1.82 -15.87 -1.03
N GLU A 19 2.42 -16.97 -0.57
CA GLU A 19 3.89 -17.12 -0.50
C GLU A 19 4.56 -15.98 0.28
N LYS A 20 5.19 -15.03 -0.43
CA LYS A 20 5.98 -13.92 0.14
C LYS A 20 5.27 -12.57 0.06
N ASP A 21 4.12 -12.50 -0.59
CA ASP A 21 3.42 -11.24 -0.84
C ASP A 21 2.69 -10.72 0.41
N LYS A 22 2.24 -9.47 0.34
CA LYS A 22 1.43 -8.85 1.40
C LYS A 22 0.32 -7.99 0.85
N LEU A 23 -0.79 -7.94 1.60
CA LEU A 23 -1.83 -6.94 1.42
C LEU A 23 -1.73 -5.94 2.56
N VAL A 24 -1.48 -4.68 2.21
CA VAL A 24 -1.26 -3.61 3.18
C VAL A 24 -2.29 -2.51 2.98
N LYS A 25 -2.93 -2.11 4.08
CA LYS A 25 -3.86 -0.99 4.12
C LYS A 25 -3.10 0.24 4.56
N ILE A 26 -3.08 1.29 3.75
CA ILE A 26 -2.34 2.53 4.03
C ILE A 26 -3.32 3.69 3.94
N PHE A 27 -3.30 4.57 4.94
CA PHE A 27 -3.93 5.88 4.85
C PHE A 27 -2.89 6.87 4.31
N THR A 28 -3.10 7.33 3.08
CA THR A 28 -2.21 8.25 2.36
C THR A 28 -2.68 9.68 2.53
N GLU A 29 -1.74 10.62 2.55
CA GLU A 29 -2.03 12.06 2.60
C GLU A 29 -2.81 12.52 1.36
N SER A 30 -2.45 12.04 0.18
CA SER A 30 -3.04 12.50 -1.10
C SER A 30 -4.33 11.79 -1.51
N SER A 31 -4.53 10.54 -1.09
CA SER A 31 -5.59 9.67 -1.64
C SER A 31 -6.43 8.97 -0.56
N GLY A 32 -6.19 9.29 0.71
CA GLY A 32 -6.89 8.68 1.83
C GLY A 32 -6.60 7.19 1.97
N LYS A 33 -7.62 6.42 2.37
CA LYS A 33 -7.48 5.01 2.73
C LYS A 33 -7.46 4.10 1.50
N MET A 34 -6.32 3.47 1.24
CA MET A 34 -6.12 2.59 0.10
C MET A 34 -5.56 1.21 0.52
N MET A 35 -5.80 0.20 -0.31
CA MET A 35 -5.20 -1.12 -0.19
C MET A 35 -4.12 -1.29 -1.26
N PHE A 36 -2.96 -1.77 -0.85
CA PHE A 36 -1.81 -2.03 -1.71
C PHE A 36 -1.47 -3.52 -1.68
N TYR A 37 -1.15 -4.06 -2.85
CA TYR A 37 -0.54 -5.37 -3.00
C TYR A 37 0.97 -5.18 -3.13
N ILE A 38 1.72 -5.77 -2.20
CA ILE A 38 3.17 -5.71 -2.17
C ILE A 38 3.69 -7.07 -2.57
N LYS A 39 4.42 -7.11 -3.68
CA LYS A 39 5.11 -8.31 -4.13
C LYS A 39 6.38 -8.52 -3.30
N GLY A 40 6.57 -9.73 -2.77
CA GLY A 40 7.71 -10.14 -1.95
C GLY A 40 8.89 -10.70 -2.73
#